data_AF-A0A6P7HEW0-F1
#
_entry.id   AF-A0A6P7HEW0-F1
#
_cell.length_a   1.000
_cell.length_b   1.000
_cell.length_c   1.000
_cell.angle_alpha   90.00
_cell.angle_beta   90.00
_cell.angle_gamma   90.00
#
_symmetry.space_group_name_H-M   'P 1'
#
loop_
_entity.id
_entity.type
_entity.pdbx_description
1 polymer ?
#
loop_
_entity_poly.entity_id
_entity_poly.type
_entity_poly.pdbx_seq_one_letter_code
_entity_poly.pdbx_strand_id
1 'polypeptide(L)'
;MPMTIRRCKLGSQFLIKLLHKESNLIEKIHRLSIQDLMNKYWQKKKSPCIAECYRQLAKYKENIHTTSINLSYTYKFEETMKIDINFLRDYSKYPKQIRNLMFETDIKELVPNSYQIYTDASKNKEGTACAIYDPQVKYKKMVKLNINTNIYSAELIGILEALKYCQHIVTNSEIVIISDSKSALSKIKIPTTPQKTRREQPVQYMIHKLSIKD
;
A
#
# COMPACT_ATOMS: atom_id res chain seq x y z
N MET A 1 2.99 9.15 -15.51
CA MET A 1 3.79 10.15 -14.76
C MET A 1 4.88 10.68 -15.69
N PRO A 2 5.04 12.01 -15.83
CA PRO A 2 6.10 12.61 -16.64
C PRO A 2 7.50 12.13 -16.25
N MET A 3 8.38 11.96 -17.24
CA MET A 3 9.71 11.36 -17.04
C MET A 3 10.60 12.13 -16.06
N THR A 4 10.56 13.46 -16.10
CA THR A 4 11.31 14.32 -15.18
C THR A 4 10.87 14.12 -13.73
N ILE A 5 9.56 14.05 -13.50
CA ILE A 5 8.97 13.82 -12.17
C ILE A 5 9.33 12.42 -11.67
N ARG A 6 9.28 11.41 -12.54
CA ARG A 6 9.67 10.03 -12.20
C ARG A 6 11.15 9.95 -11.80
N ARG A 7 12.05 10.59 -12.54
CA ARG A 7 13.50 10.62 -12.21
C ARG A 7 13.75 11.28 -10.85
N CYS A 8 13.09 12.42 -10.59
CA CYS A 8 13.22 13.11 -9.31
C CYS A 8 12.70 12.24 -8.15
N LYS A 9 11.51 11.63 -8.30
CA LYS A 9 10.94 10.72 -7.29
C LYS A 9 11.89 9.56 -6.95
N LEU A 10 12.43 8.90 -7.98
CA LEU A 10 13.36 7.78 -7.78
C LEU A 10 14.69 8.23 -7.16
N GLY A 11 15.22 9.38 -7.59
CA GLY A 11 16.43 9.98 -7.03
C GLY A 11 16.27 10.31 -5.54
N SER A 12 15.19 10.98 -5.15
CA SER A 12 14.91 11.29 -3.75
C SER A 12 14.70 10.04 -2.90
N GLN A 13 13.95 9.05 -3.39
CA GLN A 13 13.78 7.77 -2.67
C GLN A 13 15.10 7.03 -2.47
N PHE A 14 16.00 7.07 -3.46
CA PHE A 14 17.33 6.49 -3.36
C PHE A 14 18.19 7.22 -2.32
N LEU A 15 18.17 8.56 -2.31
CA LEU A 15 18.91 9.37 -1.33
C LEU A 15 18.43 9.16 0.11
N ILE A 16 17.11 9.10 0.34
CA ILE A 16 16.55 8.80 1.67
C ILE A 16 17.06 7.45 2.18
N LYS A 17 17.09 6.43 1.30
CA LYS A 17 17.64 5.11 1.66
C LYS A 17 19.13 5.15 1.99
N LEU A 18 19.91 5.95 1.28
CA LEU A 18 21.35 6.09 1.56
C LEU A 18 21.59 6.81 2.89
N LEU A 19 20.80 7.85 3.18
CA LEU A 19 20.85 8.58 4.45
C LEU A 19 20.52 7.68 5.63
N HIS A 20 19.42 6.93 5.54
CA HIS A 20 19.03 5.98 6.57
C HIS A 20 20.07 4.88 6.81
N LYS A 21 20.80 4.46 5.76
CA LYS A 21 21.86 3.45 5.84
C LYS A 21 23.23 4.02 6.20
N GLU A 22 23.34 5.32 6.49
CA GLU A 22 24.60 6.03 6.76
C GLU A 22 25.71 5.72 5.74
N SER A 23 25.34 5.62 4.46
CA SER A 23 26.28 5.19 3.43
C SER A 23 27.31 6.27 3.11
N ASN A 24 28.59 5.91 3.04
CA ASN A 24 29.69 6.78 2.55
C ASN A 24 29.44 7.39 1.16
N LEU A 25 28.51 6.83 0.37
CA LEU A 25 28.11 7.38 -0.92
C LEU A 25 27.43 8.75 -0.77
N ILE A 26 26.80 9.04 0.35
CA ILE A 26 26.11 10.33 0.57
C ILE A 26 27.10 11.50 0.56
N GLU A 27 28.30 11.29 1.10
CA GLU A 27 29.35 12.31 1.12
C GLU A 27 29.86 12.59 -0.31
N LYS A 28 30.01 11.54 -1.13
CA LYS A 28 30.37 11.68 -2.55
C LYS A 28 29.31 12.47 -3.32
N ILE A 29 28.03 12.20 -3.05
CA ILE A 29 26.91 12.92 -3.67
C ILE A 29 26.88 14.37 -3.18
N HIS A 30 27.16 14.62 -1.91
CA HIS A 30 27.29 15.97 -1.38
C HIS A 30 28.39 16.76 -2.11
N ARG A 31 29.60 16.19 -2.22
CA ARG A 31 30.71 16.80 -2.97
C ARG A 31 30.35 17.06 -4.43
N LEU A 32 29.69 16.10 -5.09
CA LEU A 32 29.18 16.27 -6.45
C LEU A 32 28.18 17.43 -6.54
N SER A 33 27.29 17.57 -5.55
CA SER A 33 26.29 18.65 -5.53
C SER A 33 26.89 20.04 -5.39
N ILE A 34 28.04 20.16 -4.72
CA ILE A 34 28.83 21.40 -4.63
C ILE A 34 29.55 21.64 -5.96
N GLN A 35 30.23 20.63 -6.50
CA GLN A 35 30.97 20.76 -7.77
C GLN A 35 30.05 21.12 -8.95
N ASP A 36 28.83 20.60 -8.97
CA ASP A 36 27.80 20.93 -9.94
C ASP A 36 27.45 22.44 -9.94
N LEU A 37 27.49 23.09 -8.77
CA LEU A 37 27.24 24.54 -8.66
C LEU A 37 28.48 25.39 -8.96
N MET A 38 29.66 24.90 -8.56
CA MET A 38 30.89 25.70 -8.57
C MET A 38 31.69 25.60 -9.87
N ASN A 39 31.55 24.51 -10.63
CA ASN A 39 32.39 24.27 -11.81
C ASN A 39 31.76 24.84 -13.09
N LYS A 40 32.54 25.62 -13.85
CA LYS A 40 32.16 26.19 -15.15
C LYS A 40 31.69 25.14 -16.16
N TYR A 41 32.19 23.90 -16.07
CA TYR A 41 31.72 22.79 -16.91
C TYR A 41 30.23 22.52 -16.73
N TRP A 42 29.74 22.53 -15.48
CA TRP A 42 28.35 22.24 -15.14
C TRP A 42 27.43 23.44 -15.37
N GLN A 43 27.93 24.67 -15.39
CA GLN A 43 27.16 25.85 -15.81
C GLN A 43 26.67 25.76 -17.26
N LYS A 44 27.42 25.04 -18.11
CA LYS A 44 27.09 24.85 -19.54
C LYS A 44 26.31 23.56 -19.82
N LYS A 45 26.12 22.70 -18.82
CA LYS A 45 25.45 21.40 -18.96
C LYS A 45 24.27 21.30 -18.01
N LYS A 46 23.36 20.38 -18.31
CA LYS A 46 22.27 20.09 -17.37
C LYS A 46 22.84 19.42 -16.11
N SER A 47 22.48 19.95 -14.95
CA SER A 47 22.87 19.38 -13.66
C SER A 47 22.48 17.91 -13.54
N PRO A 48 23.33 17.07 -12.92
CA PRO A 48 22.98 15.70 -12.61
C PRO A 48 21.72 15.65 -11.74
N CYS A 49 20.75 14.83 -12.15
CA CYS A 49 19.48 14.69 -11.42
C CYS A 49 19.69 14.36 -9.93
N ILE A 50 20.69 13.55 -9.60
CA ILE A 50 20.98 13.17 -8.20
C ILE A 50 21.49 14.34 -7.36
N ALA A 51 22.28 15.25 -7.96
CA ALA A 51 22.79 16.44 -7.31
C ALA A 51 21.66 17.45 -7.03
N GLU A 52 20.75 17.61 -8.00
CA GLU A 52 19.56 18.42 -7.85
C GLU A 52 18.62 17.85 -6.76
N CYS A 53 18.34 16.55 -6.79
CA CYS A 53 17.55 15.88 -5.75
C CYS A 53 18.19 16.01 -4.36
N TYR A 54 19.52 15.90 -4.26
CA TYR A 54 20.23 16.08 -2.99
C TYR A 54 20.07 17.49 -2.45
N ARG A 55 20.23 18.53 -3.28
CA ARG A 55 20.01 19.92 -2.85
C ARG A 55 18.58 20.17 -2.40
N GLN A 56 17.60 19.61 -3.09
CA GLN A 56 16.20 19.71 -2.67
C GLN A 56 15.96 19.02 -1.32
N LEU A 57 16.52 17.83 -1.14
CA LEU A 57 16.36 17.05 0.08
C LEU A 57 17.12 17.67 1.27
N ALA A 58 18.28 18.29 1.03
CA ALA A 58 19.06 18.98 2.06
C ALA A 58 18.26 20.09 2.77
N LYS A 59 17.29 20.72 2.08
CA LYS A 59 16.37 21.71 2.68
C LYS A 59 15.51 21.14 3.79
N TYR A 60 15.27 19.83 3.77
CA TYR A 60 14.44 19.12 4.74
C TYR A 60 15.28 18.26 5.69
N LYS A 61 16.61 18.37 5.68
CA LYS A 61 17.51 17.51 6.46
C LYS A 61 17.16 17.49 7.95
N GLU A 62 16.82 18.64 8.51
CA GLU A 62 16.43 18.78 9.92
C GLU A 62 15.08 18.12 10.25
N ASN A 63 14.21 17.96 9.24
CA ASN A 63 12.90 17.32 9.38
C ASN A 63 12.91 15.83 9.00
N ILE A 64 14.06 15.29 8.57
CA ILE A 64 14.20 13.87 8.24
C ILE A 64 14.58 13.14 9.51
N HIS A 65 13.58 12.53 10.15
CA HIS A 65 13.79 11.63 11.28
C HIS A 65 14.18 10.24 10.77
N THR A 66 15.30 9.71 11.27
CA THR A 66 15.74 8.34 11.03
C THR A 66 15.58 7.51 12.29
N THR A 67 15.09 6.28 12.17
CA THR A 67 15.01 5.33 13.28
C THR A 67 16.14 4.30 13.15
N SER A 68 16.76 3.93 14.27
CA SER A 68 17.73 2.81 14.32
C SER A 68 17.05 1.46 14.12
N ILE A 69 15.74 1.40 14.36
CA ILE A 69 14.91 0.22 14.14
C ILE A 69 14.56 0.18 12.65
N ASN A 70 14.97 -0.91 12.00
CA ASN A 70 14.52 -1.26 10.67
C ASN A 70 13.02 -1.55 10.79
N LEU A 71 12.16 -0.78 10.10
CA LEU A 71 10.69 -1.00 10.08
C LEU A 71 10.29 -2.31 9.39
N SER A 72 11.25 -3.19 9.12
CA SER A 72 11.03 -4.58 8.76
C SER A 72 10.61 -5.37 10.01
N TYR A 73 9.31 -5.57 10.15
CA TYR A 73 8.79 -6.58 11.06
C TYR A 73 9.30 -7.95 10.64
N THR A 74 9.91 -8.68 11.57
CA THR A 74 10.30 -10.08 11.35
C THR A 74 9.18 -10.93 11.91
N TYR A 75 8.40 -11.57 11.03
CA TYR A 75 7.38 -12.53 11.41
C TYR A 75 7.89 -13.93 11.13
N LYS A 76 7.57 -14.89 12.00
CA LYS A 76 7.77 -16.30 11.69
C LYS A 76 6.79 -16.67 10.57
N PHE A 77 7.24 -17.44 9.58
CA PHE A 77 6.40 -17.82 8.44
C PHE A 77 5.18 -18.64 8.88
N GLU A 78 5.33 -19.37 9.98
CA GLU A 78 4.27 -20.15 10.62
C GLU A 78 3.15 -19.27 11.21
N GLU A 79 3.44 -17.99 11.48
CA GLU A 79 2.49 -16.99 12.01
C GLU A 79 1.79 -16.20 10.90
N THR A 80 2.16 -16.41 9.63
CA THR A 80 1.51 -15.72 8.51
C THR A 80 0.12 -16.30 8.26
N MET A 81 -0.92 -15.56 8.64
CA MET A 81 -2.30 -15.87 8.25
C MET A 81 -2.40 -15.93 6.72
N LYS A 82 -2.94 -17.05 6.21
CA LYS A 82 -3.30 -17.18 4.80
C LYS A 82 -4.58 -16.38 4.55
N ILE A 83 -4.44 -15.16 4.06
CA ILE A 83 -5.55 -14.33 3.59
C ILE A 83 -5.83 -14.71 2.13
N ASP A 84 -7.03 -15.23 1.84
CA ASP A 84 -7.47 -15.41 0.47
C ASP A 84 -8.02 -14.09 -0.10
N ILE A 85 -7.63 -13.78 -1.33
CA ILE A 85 -8.00 -12.52 -2.00
C ILE A 85 -8.57 -12.84 -3.37
N ASN A 86 -9.89 -12.67 -3.46
CA ASN A 86 -10.66 -12.86 -4.67
C ASN A 86 -10.99 -11.52 -5.33
N PHE A 87 -10.77 -11.42 -6.63
CA PHE A 87 -11.10 -10.24 -7.41
C PHE A 87 -12.38 -10.49 -8.20
N LEU A 88 -13.41 -9.69 -7.92
CA LEU A 88 -14.66 -9.72 -8.65
C LEU A 88 -14.52 -9.06 -10.03
N ARG A 89 -15.51 -9.29 -10.89
CA ARG A 89 -15.59 -8.67 -12.20
C ARG A 89 -15.80 -7.17 -12.08
N ASP A 90 -15.47 -6.46 -13.16
CA ASP A 90 -15.70 -5.02 -13.25
C ASP A 90 -17.17 -4.72 -13.57
N TYR A 91 -17.94 -4.39 -12.53
CA TYR A 91 -19.37 -4.09 -12.64
C TYR A 91 -19.68 -2.78 -13.39
N SER A 92 -18.68 -1.91 -13.61
CA SER A 92 -18.90 -0.64 -14.31
C SER A 92 -19.32 -0.84 -15.77
N LYS A 93 -19.03 -2.01 -16.34
CA LYS A 93 -19.35 -2.40 -17.72
C LYS A 93 -20.82 -2.77 -17.94
N TYR A 94 -21.58 -2.97 -16.87
CA TYR A 94 -22.98 -3.41 -16.93
C TYR A 94 -23.96 -2.26 -16.66
N PRO A 95 -25.22 -2.35 -17.12
CA PRO A 95 -26.26 -1.39 -16.79
C PRO A 95 -26.45 -1.22 -15.28
N LYS A 96 -26.64 0.03 -14.82
CA LYS A 96 -26.74 0.35 -13.37
C LYS A 96 -27.80 -0.49 -12.65
N GLN A 97 -28.90 -0.80 -13.33
CA GLN A 97 -30.04 -1.55 -12.82
C GLN A 97 -29.68 -2.97 -12.37
N ILE A 98 -28.67 -3.59 -13.01
CA ILE A 98 -28.29 -4.98 -12.73
C ILE A 98 -27.02 -5.12 -11.90
N ARG A 99 -26.27 -4.04 -11.66
CA ARG A 99 -24.96 -4.11 -10.98
C ARG A 99 -25.05 -4.72 -9.59
N ASN A 100 -26.00 -4.27 -8.79
CA ASN A 100 -26.17 -4.76 -7.42
C ASN A 100 -26.57 -6.24 -7.42
N LEU A 101 -27.50 -6.62 -8.29
CA LEU A 101 -27.92 -8.01 -8.44
C LEU A 101 -26.74 -8.92 -8.84
N MET A 102 -25.92 -8.48 -9.80
CA MET A 102 -24.74 -9.22 -10.22
C MET A 102 -23.71 -9.34 -9.09
N PHE A 103 -23.46 -8.25 -8.37
CA PHE A 103 -22.55 -8.25 -7.22
C PHE A 103 -23.00 -9.21 -6.12
N GLU A 104 -24.28 -9.15 -5.74
CA GLU A 104 -24.83 -10.05 -4.72
C GLU A 104 -24.79 -11.52 -5.17
N THR A 105 -25.02 -11.78 -6.45
CA THR A 105 -24.94 -13.14 -7.03
C THR A 105 -23.52 -13.67 -6.97
N ASP A 106 -22.55 -12.89 -7.45
CA ASP A 106 -21.13 -13.27 -7.45
C ASP A 106 -20.60 -13.51 -6.01
N ILE A 107 -21.01 -12.67 -5.04
CA ILE A 107 -20.65 -12.87 -3.63
C ILE A 107 -21.25 -14.16 -3.07
N LYS A 108 -22.54 -14.44 -3.36
CA LYS A 108 -23.21 -15.67 -2.91
C LYS A 108 -22.58 -16.94 -3.52
N GLU A 109 -22.16 -16.88 -4.78
CA GLU A 109 -21.48 -17.99 -5.44
C GLU A 109 -20.07 -18.22 -4.88
N LEU A 110 -19.34 -17.14 -4.59
CA LEU A 110 -17.96 -17.22 -4.10
C LEU A 110 -17.88 -17.64 -2.62
N VAL A 111 -18.73 -17.07 -1.77
CA VAL A 111 -18.70 -17.24 -0.32
C VAL A 111 -20.14 -17.32 0.20
N PRO A 112 -20.81 -18.48 0.07
CA PRO A 112 -22.20 -18.63 0.48
C PRO A 112 -22.33 -18.44 2.00
N ASN A 113 -23.38 -17.73 2.41
CA ASN A 113 -23.69 -17.44 3.83
C ASN A 113 -22.55 -16.75 4.61
N SER A 114 -21.67 -16.00 3.95
CA SER A 114 -20.60 -15.26 4.63
C SER A 114 -21.10 -14.05 5.42
N TYR A 115 -20.38 -13.71 6.49
CA TYR A 115 -20.52 -12.46 7.23
C TYR A 115 -19.74 -11.34 6.52
N GLN A 116 -20.44 -10.42 5.86
CA GLN A 116 -19.85 -9.39 5.01
C GLN A 116 -19.53 -8.10 5.79
N ILE A 117 -18.35 -7.53 5.57
CA ILE A 117 -17.93 -6.24 6.12
C ILE A 117 -17.36 -5.41 4.99
N TYR A 118 -17.75 -4.14 4.91
CA TYR A 118 -17.37 -3.24 3.84
C TYR A 118 -16.41 -2.19 4.37
N THR A 119 -15.39 -1.89 3.57
CA THR A 119 -14.42 -0.84 3.87
C THR A 119 -14.29 0.12 2.70
N ASP A 120 -14.15 1.39 3.01
CA ASP A 120 -13.92 2.45 2.03
C ASP A 120 -13.01 3.51 2.64
N ALA A 121 -12.22 4.19 1.81
CA ALA A 121 -11.46 5.34 2.23
C ALA A 121 -11.63 6.52 1.28
N SER A 122 -11.56 7.71 1.85
CA SER A 122 -11.69 8.94 1.08
C SER A 122 -10.57 9.90 1.40
N LYS A 123 -10.15 10.64 0.37
CA LYS A 123 -9.20 11.75 0.49
C LYS A 123 -9.70 12.92 -0.31
N ASN A 124 -9.80 14.08 0.34
CA ASN A 124 -10.10 15.35 -0.29
C ASN A 124 -9.06 16.41 0.15
N LYS A 125 -9.31 17.68 -0.16
CA LYS A 125 -8.42 18.79 0.23
C LYS A 125 -8.45 19.07 1.74
N GLU A 126 -9.52 18.69 2.42
CA GLU A 126 -9.77 19.00 3.83
C GLU A 126 -9.24 17.90 4.76
N GLY A 127 -9.13 16.67 4.27
CA GLY A 127 -8.72 15.54 5.10
C GLY A 127 -8.65 14.21 4.37
N THR A 128 -8.28 13.20 5.15
CA THR A 128 -8.31 11.79 4.73
C THR A 128 -9.00 11.00 5.83
N ALA A 129 -9.88 10.07 5.47
CA ALA A 129 -10.59 9.22 6.41
C ALA A 129 -10.81 7.83 5.82
N CYS A 130 -11.00 6.85 6.68
CA CYS A 130 -11.50 5.53 6.28
C CYS A 130 -12.74 5.17 7.10
N ALA A 131 -13.55 4.27 6.55
CA ALA A 131 -14.78 3.83 7.16
C ALA A 131 -14.95 2.31 7.05
N ILE A 132 -15.71 1.77 8.00
CA ILE A 132 -16.14 0.39 8.05
C ILE A 132 -17.65 0.40 8.17
N TYR A 133 -18.29 -0.50 7.43
CA TYR A 133 -19.71 -0.75 7.50
C TYR A 133 -19.99 -2.25 7.63
N ASP A 134 -20.76 -2.60 8.65
CA ASP A 134 -21.33 -3.90 8.86
C ASP A 134 -22.86 -3.81 8.65
N PRO A 135 -23.40 -4.34 7.55
CA PRO A 135 -24.84 -4.28 7.30
C PRO A 135 -25.67 -5.20 8.20
N GLN A 136 -25.11 -6.28 8.76
CA GLN A 136 -25.81 -7.28 9.56
C GLN A 136 -26.29 -6.68 10.88
N VAL A 137 -25.42 -5.89 11.53
CA VAL A 137 -25.76 -5.18 12.77
C VAL A 137 -25.93 -3.67 12.58
N LYS A 138 -25.88 -3.20 11.33
CA LYS A 138 -25.93 -1.77 10.94
C LYS A 138 -24.85 -0.92 11.62
N TYR A 139 -23.71 -1.53 11.98
CA TYR A 139 -22.60 -0.84 12.63
C TYR A 139 -21.80 -0.03 11.62
N LYS A 140 -21.46 1.21 11.98
CA LYS A 140 -20.66 2.14 11.16
C LYS A 140 -19.57 2.73 12.01
N LYS A 141 -18.34 2.69 11.51
CA LYS A 141 -17.18 3.37 12.12
C LYS A 141 -16.50 4.22 11.09
N MET A 142 -16.18 5.46 11.44
CA MET A 142 -15.35 6.35 10.62
C MET A 142 -14.12 6.74 11.44
N VAL A 143 -12.95 6.64 10.83
CA VAL A 143 -11.67 6.99 11.44
C VAL A 143 -11.05 8.13 10.64
N LYS A 144 -10.92 9.29 11.28
CA LYS A 144 -10.20 10.43 10.71
C LYS A 144 -8.70 10.16 10.77
N LEU A 145 -8.02 10.37 9.66
CA LEU A 145 -6.58 10.18 9.51
C LEU A 145 -5.90 11.54 9.32
N ASN A 146 -4.57 11.55 9.43
CA ASN A 146 -3.80 12.76 9.12
C ASN A 146 -4.05 13.19 7.66
N ILE A 147 -4.20 14.48 7.40
CA ILE A 147 -4.42 15.06 6.07
C ILE A 147 -3.36 14.64 5.03
N ASN A 148 -2.14 14.38 5.49
CA ASN A 148 -1.03 13.94 4.65
C ASN A 148 -1.08 12.44 4.31
N THR A 149 -1.96 11.67 4.95
CA THR A 149 -2.17 10.25 4.65
C THR A 149 -2.60 10.12 3.20
N ASN A 150 -1.90 9.28 2.43
CA ASN A 150 -2.29 9.04 1.05
C ASN A 150 -3.50 8.09 1.00
N ILE A 151 -4.28 8.14 -0.09
CA ILE A 151 -5.49 7.32 -0.23
C ILE A 151 -5.19 5.83 -0.05
N TYR A 152 -4.09 5.34 -0.65
CA TYR A 152 -3.68 3.95 -0.54
C TYR A 152 -3.42 3.49 0.91
N SER A 153 -2.78 4.33 1.72
CA SER A 153 -2.57 4.07 3.15
C SER A 153 -3.89 4.11 3.92
N ALA A 154 -4.80 5.00 3.55
CA ALA A 154 -6.12 5.07 4.17
C ALA A 154 -6.96 3.80 3.92
N GLU A 155 -6.91 3.25 2.71
CA GLU A 155 -7.53 1.96 2.36
C GLU A 155 -6.99 0.81 3.22
N LEU A 156 -5.67 0.70 3.34
CA LEU A 156 -5.04 -0.32 4.19
C LEU A 156 -5.41 -0.16 5.66
N ILE A 157 -5.52 1.07 6.15
CA ILE A 157 -5.96 1.35 7.52
C ILE A 157 -7.44 0.98 7.68
N GLY A 158 -8.29 1.22 6.68
CA GLY A 158 -9.69 0.77 6.68
C GLY A 158 -9.80 -0.75 6.82
N ILE A 159 -9.03 -1.50 6.03
CA ILE A 159 -8.96 -2.97 6.14
C ILE A 159 -8.43 -3.41 7.50
N LEU A 160 -7.39 -2.75 8.03
CA LEU A 160 -6.85 -3.06 9.35
C LEU A 160 -7.88 -2.83 10.47
N GLU A 161 -8.61 -1.73 10.42
CA GLU A 161 -9.65 -1.42 11.38
C GLU A 161 -10.82 -2.42 11.26
N ALA A 162 -11.15 -2.89 10.05
CA ALA A 162 -12.13 -3.95 9.85
C ALA A 162 -11.66 -5.26 10.48
N LEU A 163 -10.39 -5.65 10.28
CA LEU A 163 -9.82 -6.84 10.92
C LEU A 163 -9.88 -6.77 12.45
N LYS A 164 -9.57 -5.61 13.04
CA LYS A 164 -9.73 -5.39 14.50
C LYS A 164 -11.18 -5.54 14.92
N TYR A 165 -12.11 -5.01 14.14
CA TYR A 165 -13.53 -5.16 14.42
C TYR A 165 -13.98 -6.64 14.35
N CYS A 166 -13.49 -7.40 13.36
CA CYS A 166 -13.78 -8.84 13.22
C CYS A 166 -13.42 -9.66 14.47
N GLN A 167 -12.39 -9.27 15.21
CA GLN A 167 -11.98 -9.97 16.45
C GLN A 167 -13.06 -9.95 17.54
N HIS A 168 -14.05 -9.06 17.43
CA HIS A 168 -15.15 -8.93 18.37
C HIS A 168 -16.48 -9.53 17.85
N ILE A 169 -16.48 -10.10 16.64
CA ILE A 169 -17.67 -10.67 16.03
C ILE A 169 -17.76 -12.15 16.40
N VAL A 170 -18.87 -12.54 17.00
CA VAL A 170 -19.20 -13.95 17.25
C VAL A 170 -20.12 -14.42 16.13
N THR A 171 -19.61 -15.27 15.24
CA THR A 171 -20.36 -15.83 14.12
C THR A 171 -19.85 -17.22 13.74
N ASN A 172 -20.75 -18.08 13.26
CA ASN A 172 -20.41 -19.41 12.72
C ASN A 172 -20.12 -19.34 11.21
N SER A 173 -20.17 -18.15 10.62
CA SER A 173 -20.00 -17.92 9.19
C SER A 173 -18.60 -17.38 8.87
N GLU A 174 -18.09 -17.67 7.69
CA GLU A 174 -16.83 -17.07 7.22
C GLU A 174 -16.99 -15.54 7.11
N ILE A 175 -16.04 -14.78 7.66
CA ILE A 175 -16.05 -13.32 7.59
C ILE A 175 -15.34 -12.88 6.31
N VAL A 176 -16.00 -12.05 5.52
CA VAL A 176 -15.51 -11.52 4.25
C VAL A 176 -15.42 -10.00 4.33
N ILE A 177 -14.22 -9.47 4.12
CA ILE A 177 -13.98 -8.02 4.03
C ILE A 177 -13.97 -7.61 2.55
N ILE A 178 -14.78 -6.63 2.20
CA ILE A 178 -15.00 -6.15 0.84
C ILE A 178 -14.45 -4.73 0.72
N SER A 179 -13.50 -4.55 -0.20
CA SER A 179 -12.86 -3.27 -0.53
C SER A 179 -12.83 -3.11 -2.05
N ASP A 180 -13.05 -1.89 -2.53
CA ASP A 180 -12.90 -1.54 -3.95
C ASP A 180 -11.44 -1.22 -4.34
N SER A 181 -10.55 -1.09 -3.35
CA SER A 181 -9.14 -0.77 -3.57
C SER A 181 -8.33 -1.99 -4.02
N LYS A 182 -8.36 -2.25 -5.33
CA LYS A 182 -7.50 -3.26 -5.98
C LYS A 182 -6.04 -3.10 -5.59
N SER A 183 -5.57 -1.86 -5.40
CA SER A 183 -4.18 -1.58 -5.03
C SER A 183 -3.83 -2.06 -3.62
N ALA A 184 -4.72 -1.86 -2.64
CA ALA A 184 -4.55 -2.36 -1.28
C ALA A 184 -4.59 -3.89 -1.24
N LEU A 185 -5.61 -4.48 -1.86
CA LEU A 185 -5.77 -5.95 -1.94
C LEU A 185 -4.58 -6.62 -2.63
N SER A 186 -4.07 -6.06 -3.73
CA SER A 186 -2.91 -6.60 -4.43
C SER A 186 -1.63 -6.59 -3.59
N LYS A 187 -1.52 -5.67 -2.61
CA LYS A 187 -0.36 -5.62 -1.71
C LYS A 187 -0.47 -6.61 -0.57
N ILE A 188 -1.67 -6.78 -0.03
CA ILE A 188 -1.95 -7.74 1.05
C ILE A 188 -1.77 -9.16 0.54
N LYS A 189 -2.00 -9.42 -0.75
CA LYS A 189 -1.78 -10.73 -1.37
C LYS A 189 -0.35 -11.19 -1.14
N ILE A 190 -0.16 -12.09 -0.17
CA ILE A 190 1.12 -12.70 0.13
C ILE A 190 1.49 -13.59 -1.07
N PRO A 191 2.67 -13.44 -1.67
CA PRO A 191 3.15 -14.43 -2.63
C PRO A 191 3.34 -15.75 -1.87
N THR A 192 2.58 -16.78 -2.25
CA THR A 192 2.67 -18.14 -1.72
C THR A 192 4.02 -18.81 -2.00
N THR A 193 4.90 -18.14 -2.74
CA THR A 193 6.26 -18.60 -3.02
C THR A 193 7.21 -18.01 -1.97
N PRO A 194 8.02 -18.82 -1.27
CA PRO A 194 9.11 -18.30 -0.46
C PRO A 194 9.97 -17.42 -1.38
N GLN A 195 10.11 -16.14 -1.03
CA GLN A 195 10.90 -15.20 -1.81
C GLN A 195 12.36 -15.64 -1.75
N LYS A 196 12.78 -16.49 -2.70
CA LYS A 196 14.17 -16.58 -3.08
C LYS A 196 14.58 -15.21 -3.60
N THR A 197 15.67 -14.72 -3.04
CA THR A 197 16.39 -13.52 -3.46
C THR A 197 16.56 -13.48 -5.00
N ARG A 198 15.88 -12.50 -5.62
CA ARG A 198 16.22 -11.78 -6.87
C ARG A 198 16.26 -12.56 -8.22
N ARG A 199 15.53 -11.96 -9.19
CA ARG A 199 15.53 -12.11 -10.67
C ARG A 199 14.52 -13.09 -11.31
N GLU A 200 13.77 -12.48 -12.24
CA GLU A 200 13.07 -13.02 -13.43
C GLU A 200 11.80 -13.87 -13.26
N GLN A 201 10.80 -13.52 -14.09
CA GLN A 201 9.51 -14.20 -14.33
C GLN A 201 9.74 -15.59 -14.98
N PRO A 202 8.85 -16.61 -14.89
CA PRO A 202 7.44 -16.56 -15.32
C PRO A 202 6.40 -17.36 -14.47
N VAL A 203 5.16 -17.28 -14.93
CA VAL A 203 3.83 -17.72 -14.46
C VAL A 203 3.72 -19.16 -13.90
N GLN A 204 2.97 -19.37 -12.80
CA GLN A 204 2.11 -20.57 -12.59
C GLN A 204 1.14 -20.42 -11.38
N TYR A 205 -0.07 -20.98 -11.51
CA TYR A 205 -1.22 -20.92 -10.57
C TYR A 205 -1.12 -21.97 -9.44
N MET A 206 -1.74 -21.74 -8.27
CA MET A 206 -2.30 -22.82 -7.42
C MET A 206 -3.26 -22.33 -6.31
N ILE A 207 -4.33 -23.12 -6.07
CA ILE A 207 -5.53 -22.91 -5.23
C ILE A 207 -5.39 -23.70 -3.91
N HIS A 208 -5.93 -23.24 -2.76
CA HIS A 208 -6.77 -24.02 -1.82
C HIS A 208 -7.13 -23.38 -0.45
N LYS A 209 -8.46 -23.35 -0.21
CA LYS A 209 -9.31 -23.78 0.94
C LYS A 209 -8.96 -23.36 2.38
N LEU A 210 -9.92 -22.72 3.04
CA LEU A 210 -10.06 -22.73 4.50
C LEU A 210 -11.31 -23.55 4.87
N SER A 211 -11.12 -24.49 5.79
CA SER A 211 -12.16 -25.07 6.62
C SER A 211 -11.66 -24.81 8.03
N ILE A 212 -12.39 -23.97 8.76
CA ILE A 212 -12.14 -23.76 10.18
C ILE A 212 -13.00 -24.81 10.88
N LYS A 213 -12.35 -25.81 11.48
CA LYS A 213 -12.93 -26.58 12.58
C LYS A 213 -12.33 -26.03 13.87
N ASP A 214 -13.24 -25.86 14.83
CA ASP A 214 -13.11 -25.37 16.21
C ASP A 214 -11.72 -25.40 16.85
#